data_AF-A0A497A9S4-F1
#
_entry.id   AF-A0A497A9S4-F1
#
_cell.length_a   1.000
_cell.length_b   1.000
_cell.length_c   1.000
_cell.angle_alpha   90.00
_cell.angle_beta   90.00
_cell.angle_gamma   90.00
#
_symmetry.space_group_name_H-M   'P 1'
#
loop_
_entity.id
_entity.type
_entity.pdbx_description
1 polymer ?
#
loop_
_entity_poly.entity_id
_entity_poly.type
_entity_poly.pdbx_seq_one_letter_code
_entity_poly.pdbx_strand_id
1 'polypeptide(L)'
;QGQDDYASMREVLQRRFRRWQMATSGAPGEAGRPEARLQPGVSSRDIKGWAKLPDLLIVDGGKGQLGVAVEVLKEFDLLDRVPVAALAKQREEIFLPGRTRPILLPRRSQALFLVQRVRDEAHRFAVTHHRARRRRAGVASQLDSIPGVGPARRKALLKAFGSLDAIRAASVEQLAAVPGIPRTVAQAIKEHL
;
A
#
# COMPACT_ATOMS: atom_id res chain seq x y z
N GLN A 1 12.44 14.51 4.20
CA GLN A 1 11.63 13.28 4.41
C GLN A 1 10.12 13.55 4.35
N GLY A 2 9.59 14.70 4.83
CA GLY A 2 8.13 14.91 4.89
C GLY A 2 7.36 15.22 3.58
N GLN A 3 8.02 15.61 2.49
CA GLN A 3 7.31 15.97 1.24
C GLN A 3 6.78 14.73 0.50
N ASP A 4 7.49 13.61 0.59
CA ASP A 4 7.14 12.33 -0.04
C ASP A 4 5.99 11.63 0.71
N ASP A 5 5.92 11.80 2.04
CA ASP A 5 4.86 11.23 2.88
C ASP A 5 3.49 11.85 2.57
N TYR A 6 3.43 13.17 2.32
CA TYR A 6 2.19 13.84 1.95
C TYR A 6 1.67 13.39 0.59
N ALA A 7 2.56 13.28 -0.40
CA ALA A 7 2.22 12.79 -1.73
C ALA A 7 1.71 11.34 -1.67
N SER A 8 2.42 10.47 -0.93
CA SER A 8 2.04 9.07 -0.74
C SER A 8 0.66 8.93 -0.09
N MET A 9 0.37 9.73 0.95
CA MET A 9 -0.93 9.70 1.62
C MET A 9 -2.05 10.20 0.70
N ARG A 10 -1.81 11.30 -0.02
CA ARG A 10 -2.75 11.83 -1.01
C ARG A 10 -3.09 10.77 -2.06
N GLU A 11 -2.09 10.10 -2.62
CA GLU A 11 -2.29 9.02 -3.61
C GLU A 11 -3.16 7.89 -3.04
N VAL A 12 -2.89 7.44 -1.81
CA VAL A 12 -3.64 6.37 -1.16
C VAL A 12 -5.11 6.76 -0.97
N LEU A 13 -5.38 7.98 -0.49
CA LEU A 13 -6.74 8.48 -0.29
C LEU A 13 -7.48 8.67 -1.61
N GLN A 14 -6.85 9.28 -2.61
CA GLN A 14 -7.43 9.44 -3.95
C GLN A 14 -7.76 8.09 -4.58
N ARG A 15 -6.88 7.09 -4.44
CA ARG A 15 -7.13 5.73 -4.93
C ARG A 15 -8.33 5.10 -4.23
N ARG A 16 -8.48 5.29 -2.91
CA ARG A 16 -9.64 4.80 -2.16
C ARG A 16 -10.94 5.42 -2.65
N PHE A 17 -11.02 6.75 -2.70
CA PHE A 17 -12.27 7.44 -3.03
C PHE A 17 -12.62 7.36 -4.52
N ARG A 18 -11.64 7.22 -5.41
CA ARG A 18 -11.88 6.89 -6.82
C ARG A 18 -12.53 5.52 -6.98
N ARG A 19 -12.12 4.51 -6.21
CA ARG A 19 -12.78 3.19 -6.20
C ARG A 19 -14.19 3.28 -5.66
N TRP A 20 -14.43 4.09 -4.63
CA TRP A 20 -15.77 4.35 -4.13
C TRP A 20 -16.66 4.96 -5.20
N GLN A 21 -16.23 6.05 -5.87
CA GLN A 21 -16.98 6.67 -6.98
C GLN A 21 -17.32 5.65 -8.07
N MET A 22 -16.34 4.87 -8.52
CA MET A 22 -16.58 3.81 -9.52
C MET A 22 -17.60 2.77 -9.06
N ALA A 23 -17.61 2.41 -7.77
CA ALA A 23 -18.54 1.44 -7.22
C ALA A 23 -19.97 2.00 -7.05
N THR A 24 -20.10 3.30 -6.76
CA THR A 24 -21.40 3.96 -6.56
C THR A 24 -22.02 4.52 -7.83
N SER A 25 -21.21 4.86 -8.85
CA SER A 25 -21.70 5.33 -10.14
C SER A 25 -22.30 4.21 -11.02
N GLY A 26 -22.45 3.00 -10.49
CA GLY A 26 -23.08 1.86 -11.16
C GLY A 26 -24.45 1.48 -10.58
N ALA A 27 -25.51 2.21 -10.95
CA ALA A 27 -26.91 1.73 -11.10
C ALA A 27 -27.80 2.81 -11.76
N PRO A 28 -28.91 2.45 -12.44
CA PRO A 28 -29.03 2.01 -13.83
C PRO A 28 -29.71 3.06 -14.74
N GLY A 29 -29.29 3.15 -16.00
CA GLY A 29 -30.01 3.90 -17.04
C GLY A 29 -29.28 5.16 -17.49
N GLU A 30 -28.32 5.00 -18.40
CA GLU A 30 -28.27 5.77 -19.65
C GLU A 30 -27.27 5.08 -20.59
N ALA A 31 -27.64 5.06 -21.86
CA ALA A 31 -27.16 4.14 -22.87
C ALA A 31 -25.66 4.26 -23.23
N GLY A 32 -25.02 3.11 -23.47
CA GLY A 32 -24.12 3.00 -24.62
C GLY A 32 -22.64 3.36 -24.44
N ARG A 33 -21.95 2.95 -23.36
CA ARG A 33 -20.48 2.89 -23.37
C ARG A 33 -19.97 1.50 -22.99
N PRO A 34 -19.22 0.82 -23.88
CA PRO A 34 -18.64 -0.47 -23.57
C PRO A 34 -17.56 -0.27 -22.51
N GLU A 35 -17.65 -1.05 -21.44
CA GLU A 35 -16.57 -1.37 -20.50
C GLU A 35 -15.52 -0.27 -20.31
N ALA A 36 -15.74 0.61 -19.34
CA ALA A 36 -14.66 1.39 -18.76
C ALA A 36 -13.59 0.40 -18.27
N ARG A 37 -12.59 0.18 -19.12
CA ARG A 37 -11.53 -0.82 -19.01
C ARG A 37 -10.97 -0.77 -17.59
N LEU A 38 -11.31 -1.76 -16.76
CA LEU A 38 -10.74 -1.90 -15.43
C LEU A 38 -9.22 -1.81 -15.56
N GLN A 39 -8.59 -0.94 -14.77
CA GLN A 39 -7.13 -0.86 -14.75
C GLN A 39 -6.56 -2.26 -14.51
N PRO A 40 -5.51 -2.69 -15.24
CA PRO A 40 -4.94 -4.02 -15.08
C PRO A 40 -4.63 -4.31 -13.61
N GLY A 41 -5.29 -5.33 -13.05
CA GLY A 41 -5.07 -5.79 -11.67
C GLY A 41 -6.05 -5.30 -10.61
N VAL A 42 -7.12 -4.57 -10.95
CA VAL A 42 -8.23 -4.29 -10.01
C VAL A 42 -9.36 -5.30 -10.21
N SER A 43 -9.61 -6.17 -9.22
CA SER A 43 -10.70 -7.13 -9.31
C SER A 43 -12.06 -6.48 -9.00
N SER A 44 -13.13 -7.01 -9.57
CA SER A 44 -14.51 -6.59 -9.25
C SER A 44 -14.86 -6.79 -7.77
N ARG A 45 -14.20 -7.75 -7.10
CA ARG A 45 -14.33 -8.00 -5.66
C ARG A 45 -13.72 -6.87 -4.84
N ASP A 46 -12.57 -6.34 -5.26
CA ASP A 46 -11.93 -5.20 -4.59
C ASP A 46 -12.83 -3.96 -4.65
N ILE A 47 -13.45 -3.71 -5.81
CA ILE A 47 -14.35 -2.56 -6.02
C ILE A 47 -15.56 -2.62 -5.08
N LYS A 48 -16.18 -3.80 -4.92
CA LYS A 48 -17.30 -4.00 -3.98
C LYS A 48 -16.92 -3.74 -2.53
N GLY A 49 -15.69 -4.10 -2.12
CA GLY A 49 -15.19 -3.84 -0.77
C GLY A 49 -15.05 -2.35 -0.42
N TRP A 50 -14.86 -1.48 -1.41
CA TRP A 50 -14.72 -0.03 -1.25
C TRP A 50 -16.00 0.76 -1.59
N ALA A 51 -17.12 0.07 -1.82
CA ALA A 51 -18.40 0.71 -2.12
C ALA A 51 -18.99 1.48 -0.92
N LYS A 52 -18.52 1.19 0.30
CA LYS A 52 -18.94 1.88 1.53
C LYS A 52 -17.92 2.93 1.96
N LEU A 53 -18.41 4.13 2.26
CA LEU A 53 -17.62 5.17 2.91
C LEU A 53 -17.31 4.77 4.36
N PRO A 54 -16.16 5.18 4.92
CA PRO A 54 -15.91 5.03 6.34
C PRO A 54 -16.74 6.02 7.15
N ASP A 55 -17.19 5.61 8.34
CA ASP A 55 -17.86 6.51 9.29
C ASP A 55 -16.90 7.52 9.93
N LEU A 56 -15.59 7.21 9.92
CA LEU A 56 -14.52 8.09 10.38
C LEU A 56 -13.22 7.76 9.65
N LEU A 57 -12.56 8.79 9.11
CA LEU A 57 -11.20 8.70 8.59
C LEU A 57 -10.21 9.21 9.64
N ILE A 58 -9.27 8.36 10.06
CA ILE A 58 -8.16 8.75 10.94
C ILE A 58 -6.85 8.70 10.15
N VAL A 59 -6.07 9.79 10.18
CA VAL A 59 -4.71 9.83 9.60
C VAL A 59 -3.63 9.80 10.69
N ASP A 60 -2.59 8.99 10.49
CA ASP A 60 -1.44 8.86 11.43
C ASP A 60 -0.44 10.01 11.26
N GLY A 61 -0.72 11.12 11.94
CA GLY A 61 0.20 12.23 12.14
C GLY A 61 -0.49 13.57 12.42
N GLY A 62 0.17 14.66 12.06
CA GLY A 62 -0.18 16.01 12.54
C GLY A 62 -1.09 16.82 11.62
N LYS A 63 -1.24 18.12 11.93
CA LYS A 63 -2.09 19.07 11.19
C LYS A 63 -1.81 19.14 9.69
N GLY A 64 -0.55 18.99 9.25
CA GLY A 64 -0.21 18.99 7.83
C GLY A 64 -0.86 17.83 7.07
N GLN A 65 -0.83 16.63 7.65
CA GLN A 65 -1.50 15.47 7.06
C GLN A 65 -3.02 15.58 7.10
N LEU A 66 -3.56 16.15 8.19
CA LEU A 66 -4.99 16.47 8.26
C LEU A 66 -5.41 17.36 7.10
N GLY A 67 -4.61 18.39 6.78
CA GLY A 67 -4.85 19.29 5.66
C GLY A 67 -4.96 18.56 4.33
N VAL A 68 -4.00 17.67 4.03
CA VAL A 68 -4.01 16.86 2.80
C VAL A 68 -5.25 15.95 2.74
N ALA A 69 -5.64 15.33 3.86
CA ALA A 69 -6.84 14.49 3.89
C ALA A 69 -8.11 15.31 3.64
N VAL A 70 -8.20 16.52 4.19
CA VAL A 70 -9.29 17.46 3.95
C VAL A 70 -9.34 17.89 2.48
N GLU A 71 -8.19 18.21 1.87
CA GLU A 71 -8.11 18.55 0.45
C GLU A 71 -8.65 17.42 -0.43
N VAL A 72 -8.22 16.18 -0.18
CA VAL A 72 -8.71 15.01 -0.93
C VAL A 72 -10.21 14.78 -0.69
N LEU A 73 -10.72 14.94 0.54
CA LEU A 73 -12.16 14.81 0.77
C LEU A 73 -12.96 15.88 0.02
N LYS A 74 -12.45 17.11 -0.10
CA LYS A 74 -13.06 18.18 -0.90
C LYS A 74 -13.04 17.86 -2.39
N GLU A 75 -11.94 17.31 -2.91
CA GLU A 75 -11.82 16.89 -4.33
C GLU A 75 -12.89 15.86 -4.75
N PHE A 76 -13.46 15.13 -3.78
CA PHE A 76 -14.45 14.08 -4.02
C PHE A 76 -15.87 14.44 -3.50
N ASP A 77 -16.09 15.68 -3.04
CA ASP A 77 -17.35 16.13 -2.42
C ASP A 77 -17.77 15.28 -1.21
N LEU A 78 -16.79 14.85 -0.42
CA LEU A 78 -16.97 13.96 0.73
C LEU A 78 -16.71 14.62 2.08
N LEU A 79 -16.26 15.88 2.11
CA LEU A 79 -15.89 16.55 3.37
C LEU A 79 -17.05 16.61 4.37
N ASP A 80 -18.28 16.82 3.90
CA ASP A 80 -19.48 16.88 4.73
C ASP A 80 -20.10 15.49 5.02
N ARG A 81 -19.54 14.43 4.44
CA ARG A 81 -20.06 13.06 4.54
C ARG A 81 -19.16 12.14 5.35
N VAL A 82 -17.87 12.40 5.34
CA VAL A 82 -16.85 11.57 6.01
C VAL A 82 -16.12 12.42 7.03
N PRO A 83 -16.44 12.27 8.33
CA PRO A 83 -15.65 12.87 9.40
C PRO A 83 -14.17 12.48 9.27
N VAL A 84 -13.27 13.44 9.48
CA VAL A 84 -11.83 13.21 9.43
C VAL A 84 -11.13 13.76 10.65
N ALA A 85 -10.15 13.02 11.15
CA ALA A 85 -9.30 13.40 12.26
C ALA A 85 -7.85 12.98 12.00
N ALA A 86 -6.90 13.67 12.63
CA ALA A 86 -5.50 13.28 12.63
C ALA A 86 -5.05 12.95 14.05
N LEU A 87 -4.21 11.92 14.19
CA LEU A 87 -3.71 11.45 15.47
C LEU A 87 -2.19 11.64 15.55
N ALA A 88 -1.73 12.56 16.39
CA ALA A 88 -0.31 12.84 16.54
C ALA A 88 0.36 11.99 17.62
N LYS A 89 1.52 11.42 17.28
CA LYS A 89 2.21 10.36 18.06
C LYS A 89 2.64 10.72 19.48
N GLN A 90 2.98 11.98 19.77
CA GLN A 90 3.62 12.29 21.07
C GLN A 90 2.66 12.20 22.27
N ARG A 91 1.37 12.50 22.08
CA ARG A 91 0.35 12.48 23.17
C ARG A 91 -1.01 11.96 22.71
N GLU A 92 -1.07 11.27 21.58
CA GLU A 92 -2.33 10.86 20.93
C GLU A 92 -3.29 12.03 20.76
N GLU A 93 -2.74 13.20 20.39
CA GLU A 93 -3.53 14.41 20.22
C GLU A 93 -4.40 14.25 18.98
N ILE A 94 -5.71 14.43 19.15
CA ILE A 94 -6.67 14.32 18.06
C ILE A 94 -6.90 15.73 17.50
N PHE A 95 -6.50 15.94 16.25
CA PHE A 95 -6.77 17.18 15.52
C PHE A 95 -7.99 17.01 14.62
N LEU A 96 -8.88 17.99 14.67
CA LEU A 96 -10.07 18.06 13.81
C LEU A 96 -9.96 19.26 12.86
N PRO A 97 -10.55 19.18 11.64
CA PRO A 97 -10.62 20.31 10.72
C PRO A 97 -11.29 21.52 11.39
N GLY A 98 -10.76 22.71 11.12
CA GLY A 98 -11.30 23.97 11.66
C GLY A 98 -11.08 24.19 13.16
N ARG A 99 -10.40 23.29 13.88
CA ARG A 99 -10.07 23.48 15.30
C ARG A 99 -8.59 23.77 15.52
N THR A 100 -8.30 24.84 16.25
CA THR A 100 -6.92 25.24 16.58
C THR A 100 -6.27 24.33 17.62
N ARG A 101 -7.05 23.93 18.63
CA ARG A 101 -6.60 23.09 19.75
C ARG A 101 -6.96 21.62 19.51
N PRO A 102 -6.08 20.67 19.85
CA PRO A 102 -6.39 19.26 19.79
C PRO A 102 -7.37 18.84 20.89
N ILE A 103 -8.02 17.70 20.66
CA ILE A 103 -8.74 16.96 21.70
C ILE A 103 -7.73 16.04 22.39
N LEU A 104 -7.71 16.12 23.72
CA LEU A 104 -6.91 15.24 24.57
C LEU A 104 -7.84 14.25 25.25
N LEU A 105 -7.59 12.96 25.06
CA LEU A 105 -8.33 11.91 25.73
C LEU A 105 -7.73 11.62 27.12
N PRO A 106 -8.55 11.26 28.13
CA PRO A 106 -8.03 10.86 29.43
C PRO A 106 -7.09 9.66 29.31
N ARG A 107 -5.97 9.69 30.03
CA ARG A 107 -4.88 8.70 29.93
C ARG A 107 -5.28 7.24 30.15
N ARG A 108 -6.42 6.99 30.81
CA ARG A 108 -6.95 5.65 31.11
C ARG A 108 -8.31 5.38 30.46
N SER A 109 -8.71 6.20 29.49
CA SER A 109 -9.99 6.04 28.81
C SER A 109 -9.94 4.93 27.75
N GLN A 110 -11.05 4.20 27.60
CA GLN A 110 -11.20 3.21 26.54
C GLN A 110 -11.10 3.84 25.13
N ALA A 111 -11.53 5.09 24.99
CA ALA A 111 -11.38 5.84 23.75
C ALA A 111 -9.90 6.01 23.35
N LEU A 112 -9.02 6.34 24.30
CA LEU A 112 -7.59 6.48 24.05
C LEU A 112 -6.98 5.14 23.59
N PHE A 113 -7.31 4.05 24.28
CA PHE A 113 -6.81 2.72 23.91
C PHE A 113 -7.33 2.25 22.55
N LEU A 114 -8.53 2.67 22.15
CA LEU A 114 -9.05 2.38 20.82
C LEU A 114 -8.26 3.10 19.73
N VAL A 115 -8.05 4.41 19.85
CA VAL A 115 -7.32 5.17 18.82
C VAL A 115 -5.85 4.75 18.73
N GLN A 116 -5.24 4.38 19.86
CA GLN A 116 -3.89 3.80 19.88
C GLN A 116 -3.82 2.49 19.09
N ARG A 117 -4.76 1.55 19.32
CA ARG A 117 -4.80 0.29 18.57
C ARG A 117 -4.97 0.50 17.07
N VAL A 118 -5.84 1.43 16.68
CA VAL A 118 -6.04 1.78 15.25
C VAL A 118 -4.74 2.30 14.63
N ARG A 119 -4.03 3.19 15.34
CA ARG A 119 -2.75 3.73 14.89
C ARG A 119 -1.68 2.66 14.80
N ASP A 120 -1.54 1.85 15.85
CA ASP A 120 -0.51 0.84 15.93
C ASP A 120 -0.71 -0.21 14.81
N GLU A 121 -1.96 -0.54 14.48
CA GLU A 121 -2.29 -1.40 13.36
C GLU A 121 -1.97 -0.75 12.00
N ALA A 122 -2.30 0.53 11.82
CA ALA A 122 -1.93 1.28 10.61
C ALA A 122 -0.41 1.36 10.43
N HIS A 123 0.32 1.63 11.50
CA HIS A 123 1.78 1.69 11.51
C HIS A 123 2.39 0.31 11.24
N ARG A 124 1.91 -0.74 11.91
CA ARG A 124 2.33 -2.13 11.70
C ARG A 124 2.14 -2.53 10.24
N PHE A 125 0.98 -2.23 9.66
CA PHE A 125 0.69 -2.51 8.26
C PHE A 125 1.67 -1.80 7.33
N ALA A 126 1.86 -0.49 7.52
CA ALA A 126 2.78 0.31 6.70
C ALA A 126 4.22 -0.22 6.77
N VAL A 127 4.75 -0.43 7.98
CA VAL A 127 6.12 -0.96 8.20
C VAL A 127 6.27 -2.33 7.56
N THR A 128 5.31 -3.23 7.76
CA THR A 128 5.35 -4.59 7.20
C THR A 128 5.33 -4.55 5.67
N HIS A 129 4.46 -3.73 5.08
CA HIS A 129 4.37 -3.57 3.64
C HIS A 129 5.66 -2.99 3.04
N HIS A 130 6.22 -1.93 3.63
CA HIS A 130 7.49 -1.34 3.18
C HIS A 130 8.66 -2.31 3.33
N ARG A 131 8.72 -3.10 4.41
CA ARG A 131 9.72 -4.17 4.57
C ARG A 131 9.59 -5.21 3.48
N ALA A 132 8.38 -5.69 3.21
CA ALA A 132 8.13 -6.67 2.13
C ALA A 132 8.51 -6.12 0.75
N ARG A 133 8.14 -4.86 0.45
CA ARG A 133 8.48 -4.18 -0.81
C ARG A 133 9.99 -4.00 -0.97
N ARG A 134 10.68 -3.54 0.07
CA ARG A 134 12.15 -3.41 0.07
C ARG A 134 12.85 -4.75 -0.08
N ARG A 135 12.37 -5.80 0.59
CA ARG A 135 12.90 -7.16 0.41
C ARG A 135 12.80 -7.58 -1.06
N ARG A 136 11.63 -7.43 -1.69
CA ARG A 136 11.43 -7.75 -3.12
C ARG A 136 12.34 -6.92 -4.05
N ALA A 137 12.53 -5.63 -3.76
CA ALA A 137 13.40 -4.76 -4.55
C ALA A 137 14.90 -5.14 -4.40
N GLY A 138 15.36 -5.42 -3.18
CA GLY A 138 16.73 -5.89 -2.94
C GLY A 138 17.01 -7.24 -3.60
N VAL A 139 16.02 -8.15 -3.55
CA VAL A 139 16.07 -9.43 -4.27
C VAL A 139 16.21 -9.24 -5.78
N ALA A 140 15.46 -8.29 -6.36
CA ALA A 140 15.55 -7.99 -7.79
C ALA A 140 16.93 -7.41 -8.16
N SER A 141 17.45 -6.48 -7.36
CA SER A 141 18.75 -5.84 -7.60
C SER A 141 19.92 -6.81 -7.52
N GLN A 142 19.90 -7.79 -6.62
CA GLN A 142 20.99 -8.77 -6.48
C GLN A 142 20.99 -9.81 -7.60
N LEU A 143 19.82 -10.18 -8.13
CA LEU A 143 19.75 -11.07 -9.28
C LEU A 143 20.15 -10.35 -10.58
N ASP A 144 19.84 -9.06 -10.70
CA ASP A 144 20.18 -8.26 -11.88
C ASP A 144 21.69 -8.01 -12.05
N SER A 145 22.45 -8.02 -10.95
CA SER A 145 23.90 -7.89 -11.00
C SER A 145 24.61 -9.16 -11.50
N ILE A 146 23.91 -10.28 -11.63
CA ILE A 146 24.51 -11.56 -12.01
C ILE A 146 24.60 -11.63 -13.54
N PRO A 147 25.81 -11.82 -14.12
CA PRO A 147 25.98 -11.94 -15.56
C PRO A 147 25.07 -13.02 -16.16
N GLY A 148 24.32 -12.65 -17.19
CA GLY A 148 23.39 -13.57 -17.87
C GLY A 148 22.04 -13.77 -17.16
N VAL A 149 21.77 -13.12 -16.03
CA VAL A 149 20.44 -13.12 -15.39
C VAL A 149 19.66 -11.87 -15.78
N GLY A 150 18.99 -11.92 -16.93
CA GLY A 150 18.09 -10.86 -17.38
C GLY A 150 16.70 -10.89 -16.72
N PRO A 151 15.84 -9.89 -17.01
CA PRO A 151 14.51 -9.75 -16.41
C PRO A 151 13.62 -11.00 -16.48
N ALA A 152 13.67 -11.73 -17.59
CA ALA A 152 12.87 -12.94 -17.82
C ALA A 152 13.33 -14.11 -16.93
N ARG A 153 14.65 -14.33 -16.85
CA ARG A 153 15.27 -15.38 -16.03
C ARG A 153 15.05 -15.12 -14.54
N ARG A 154 15.21 -13.87 -14.09
CA ARG A 154 14.86 -13.45 -12.74
C ARG A 154 13.40 -13.75 -12.39
N LYS A 155 12.46 -13.41 -13.27
CA LYS A 155 11.04 -13.67 -13.03
C LYS A 155 10.76 -15.17 -12.92
N ALA A 156 11.41 -15.99 -13.74
CA ALA A 156 11.29 -17.44 -13.68
C ALA A 156 11.82 -18.00 -12.34
N LEU A 157 13.00 -17.57 -11.90
CA LEU A 157 13.60 -17.97 -10.63
C LEU A 157 12.73 -17.57 -9.43
N LEU A 158 12.24 -16.32 -9.40
CA LEU A 158 11.38 -15.86 -8.32
C LEU A 158 10.01 -16.55 -8.32
N LYS A 159 9.49 -16.93 -9.48
CA LYS A 159 8.26 -17.72 -9.58
C LYS A 159 8.46 -19.15 -9.06
N ALA A 160 9.62 -19.76 -9.32
CA ALA A 160 9.93 -21.13 -8.90
C ALA A 160 10.24 -21.24 -7.40
N PHE A 161 11.05 -20.32 -6.86
CA PHE A 161 11.59 -20.42 -5.50
C PHE A 161 10.97 -19.44 -4.50
N GLY A 162 10.25 -18.43 -4.96
CA GLY A 162 9.50 -17.47 -4.12
C GLY A 162 10.34 -16.40 -3.42
N SER A 163 11.60 -16.68 -3.05
CA SER A 163 12.50 -15.71 -2.40
C SER A 163 13.97 -15.90 -2.79
N LEU A 164 14.79 -14.86 -2.61
CA LEU A 164 16.23 -14.95 -2.84
C LEU A 164 16.91 -15.94 -1.89
N ASP A 165 16.47 -16.03 -0.64
CA ASP A 165 17.02 -16.97 0.34
C ASP A 165 16.80 -18.42 -0.13
N ALA A 166 15.63 -18.70 -0.72
CA ALA A 166 15.34 -19.99 -1.33
C ALA A 166 16.19 -20.25 -2.60
N ILE A 167 16.43 -19.23 -3.43
CA ILE A 167 17.32 -19.32 -4.61
C ILE A 167 18.76 -19.59 -4.16
N ARG A 168 19.22 -18.90 -3.11
CA ARG A 168 20.55 -19.09 -2.51
C ARG A 168 20.71 -20.50 -1.94
N ALA A 169 19.66 -21.04 -1.32
CA ALA A 169 19.68 -22.40 -0.77
C ALA A 169 19.60 -23.50 -1.85
N ALA A 170 18.91 -23.26 -2.97
CA ALA A 170 18.72 -24.25 -4.04
C ALA A 170 20.05 -24.72 -4.66
N SER A 171 20.15 -25.99 -5.06
CA SER A 171 21.36 -26.52 -5.74
C SER A 171 21.47 -26.03 -7.19
N VAL A 172 22.65 -26.18 -7.82
CA VAL A 172 22.85 -25.82 -9.24
C VAL A 172 21.88 -26.58 -10.15
N GLU A 173 21.62 -27.85 -9.83
CA GLU A 173 20.69 -28.72 -10.56
C GLU A 173 19.24 -28.21 -10.43
N GLN A 174 18.84 -27.81 -9.22
CA GLN A 174 17.52 -27.24 -8.99
C GLN A 174 17.34 -25.91 -9.72
N LEU A 175 18.37 -25.05 -9.75
CA LEU A 175 18.36 -23.79 -10.48
C LEU A 175 18.30 -24.02 -12.00
N ALA A 176 19.06 -24.97 -12.52
CA ALA A 176 19.08 -25.33 -13.94
C ALA A 176 17.80 -26.04 -14.41
N ALA A 177 17.02 -26.62 -13.50
CA ALA A 177 15.71 -27.20 -13.81
C ALA A 177 14.64 -26.13 -14.14
N VAL A 178 14.89 -24.85 -13.81
CA VAL A 178 13.97 -23.76 -14.15
C VAL A 178 14.06 -23.46 -15.66
N PRO A 179 12.92 -23.44 -16.39
CA PRO A 179 12.91 -23.16 -17.82
C PRO A 179 13.63 -21.86 -18.18
N GLY A 180 14.57 -21.94 -19.14
CA GLY A 180 15.34 -20.80 -19.62
C GLY A 180 16.59 -20.45 -18.78
N ILE A 181 16.92 -21.25 -17.75
CA ILE A 181 18.16 -21.13 -16.97
C ILE A 181 19.16 -22.21 -17.42
N PRO A 182 20.15 -21.89 -18.27
CA PRO A 182 21.22 -22.82 -18.60
C PRO A 182 22.12 -23.06 -17.38
N ARG A 183 22.81 -24.21 -17.35
CA ARG A 183 23.67 -24.61 -16.22
C ARG A 183 24.75 -23.58 -15.89
N THR A 184 25.30 -22.91 -16.89
CA THR A 184 26.29 -21.82 -16.73
C THR A 184 25.74 -20.64 -15.93
N VAL A 185 24.47 -20.28 -16.16
CA VAL A 185 23.80 -19.21 -15.41
C VAL A 185 23.46 -19.68 -14.00
N ALA A 186 23.05 -20.94 -13.82
CA ALA A 186 22.83 -21.51 -12.49
C ALA A 186 24.11 -21.50 -11.63
N GLN A 187 25.27 -21.77 -12.22
CA GLN A 187 26.57 -21.67 -11.56
C GLN A 187 26.91 -20.22 -11.22
N ALA A 188 26.76 -19.29 -12.16
CA ALA A 188 26.98 -17.86 -11.90
C ALA A 188 26.09 -17.35 -10.76
N ILE A 189 24.84 -17.81 -10.67
CA ILE A 189 23.93 -17.49 -9.57
C ILE A 189 24.48 -17.97 -8.22
N LYS A 190 25.02 -19.19 -8.17
CA LYS A 190 25.62 -19.75 -6.95
C LYS A 190 26.91 -19.08 -6.51
N GLU A 191 27.69 -18.59 -7.45
CA GLU A 191 28.94 -17.88 -7.14
C GLU A 191 28.68 -16.47 -6.60
N HIS A 192 27.58 -15.82 -7.02
CA HIS A 192 27.29 -14.43 -6.68
C HIS A 192 26.34 -14.25 -5.47
N LEU A 193 25.68 -15.31 -4.99
CA LEU A 193 24.71 -15.27 -3.88
C LEU A 193 25.16 -16.05 -2.66
#